data_AF-A0A7S4N3A7-F1
#
_entry.id   AF-A0A7S4N3A7-F1
#
_cell.length_a   1.000
_cell.length_b   1.000
_cell.length_c   1.000
_cell.angle_alpha   90.00
_cell.angle_beta   90.00
_cell.angle_gamma   90.00
#
_symmetry.space_group_name_H-M   'P 1'
#
loop_
_entity.id
_entity.type
_entity.pdbx_description
1 polymer ?
#
loop_
_entity_poly.entity_id
_entity_poly.type
_entity_poly.pdbx_seq_one_letter_code
_entity_poly.pdbx_strand_id
1 'polypeptide(L)'
;KPNLLNTVVFLVETAQQVSVMAVNYKGRPWTKSVSENTALLWSLFATVAGVFVCSFEIIPELNEFLGLVAFPNDEIRTNVFILLIVSTFGTLLWDRLCVLIFARNVFMAGWSEAQLDPRAIIFGSKYLIMGGLSHC
;
A
#
# COMPACT_ATOMS: atom_id res chain seq x y z
N LYS A 1 -23.53 1.81 16.34
CA LYS A 1 -24.15 0.56 15.86
C LYS A 1 -23.36 0.10 14.64
N PRO A 2 -22.80 -1.12 14.64
CA PRO A 2 -22.03 -1.61 13.50
C PRO A 2 -22.95 -1.70 12.28
N ASN A 3 -22.45 -1.24 11.14
CA ASN A 3 -23.16 -1.27 9.87
C ASN A 3 -22.17 -1.58 8.72
N LEU A 4 -22.74 -1.92 7.56
CA LEU A 4 -21.96 -2.28 6.38
C LEU A 4 -21.04 -1.13 5.92
N LEU A 5 -21.53 0.10 5.98
CA LEU A 5 -20.74 1.28 5.59
C LEU A 5 -19.50 1.48 6.44
N ASN A 6 -19.60 1.34 7.77
CA ASN A 6 -18.46 1.44 8.68
C ASN A 6 -17.40 0.39 8.38
N THR A 7 -17.83 -0.82 8.06
CA THR A 7 -16.93 -1.92 7.68
C THR A 7 -16.17 -1.59 6.41
N VAL A 8 -16.87 -1.13 5.37
CA VAL A 8 -16.26 -0.75 4.09
C VAL A 8 -15.32 0.43 4.27
N VAL A 9 -15.74 1.48 4.97
CA VAL A 9 -14.92 2.67 5.23
C VAL A 9 -13.66 2.30 6.01
N PHE A 10 -13.78 1.50 7.06
CA PHE A 10 -12.63 1.03 7.83
C PHE A 10 -11.61 0.28 6.95
N LEU A 11 -12.06 -0.64 6.10
CA LEU A 11 -11.18 -1.39 5.20
C LEU A 11 -10.50 -0.47 4.18
N VAL A 12 -11.25 0.47 3.59
CA VAL A 12 -10.73 1.42 2.60
C VAL A 12 -9.74 2.38 3.23
N GLU A 13 -10.07 2.97 4.38
CA GLU A 13 -9.17 3.87 5.11
C GLU A 13 -7.89 3.16 5.53
N THR A 14 -7.99 1.93 6.03
CA THR A 14 -6.81 1.13 6.42
C THR A 14 -5.91 0.86 5.22
N ALA A 15 -6.48 0.47 4.07
CA ALA A 15 -5.71 0.26 2.84
C ALA A 15 -5.09 1.57 2.29
N GLN A 16 -5.82 2.68 2.39
CA GLN A 16 -5.34 3.99 2.00
C GLN A 16 -4.20 4.48 2.90
N GLN A 17 -4.30 4.27 4.20
CA GLN A 17 -3.24 4.65 5.15
C GLN A 17 -1.92 3.95 4.82
N VAL A 18 -1.98 2.66 4.45
CA VAL A 18 -0.82 1.91 3.96
C VAL A 18 -0.29 2.49 2.65
N SER A 19 -1.18 2.83 1.72
CA SER A 19 -0.82 3.41 0.41
C SER A 19 -0.12 4.76 0.58
N VAL A 20 -0.62 5.61 1.49
CA VAL A 20 -0.03 6.90 1.83
C VAL A 20 1.34 6.72 2.48
N MET A 21 1.46 5.80 3.43
CA MET A 21 2.75 5.48 4.05
C MET A 21 3.77 5.00 3.01
N ALA A 22 3.33 4.16 2.06
CA ALA A 22 4.15 3.67 0.97
C ALA A 22 4.67 4.81 0.07
N VAL A 23 3.80 5.68 -0.45
CA VAL A 23 4.23 6.76 -1.37
C VAL A 23 5.10 7.83 -0.71
N ASN A 24 4.85 8.09 0.58
CA ASN A 24 5.56 9.11 1.34
C ASN A 24 6.92 8.65 1.85
N TYR A 25 7.18 7.33 1.88
CA TYR A 25 8.50 6.84 2.24
C TYR A 25 9.49 7.07 1.10
N LYS A 26 10.24 8.18 1.20
CA LYS A 26 11.36 8.48 0.31
C LYS A 26 12.61 7.80 0.83
N GLY A 27 13.39 7.23 -0.09
CA GLY A 27 14.62 6.51 0.25
C GLY A 27 15.80 7.46 0.48
N ARG A 28 16.98 7.03 0.02
CA ARG A 28 18.24 7.80 0.11
C ARG A 28 18.09 9.21 -0.51
N PRO A 29 18.84 10.23 -0.01
CA PRO A 29 20.02 10.15 0.84
C PRO A 29 19.74 10.23 2.36
N TRP A 30 18.51 10.54 2.78
CA TRP A 30 18.18 10.82 4.19
C TRP A 30 17.55 9.63 4.94
N THR A 31 17.05 8.63 4.23
CA THR A 31 16.37 7.47 4.81
C THR A 31 16.82 6.19 4.09
N LYS A 32 16.84 5.07 4.80
CA LYS A 32 17.19 3.75 4.21
C LYS A 32 16.20 3.39 3.10
N SER A 33 16.63 2.56 2.15
CA SER A 33 15.70 1.98 1.18
C SER A 33 14.60 1.18 1.91
N VAL A 34 13.41 1.10 1.32
CA VAL A 34 12.30 0.28 1.85
C VAL A 34 12.78 -1.15 2.11
N SER A 35 13.59 -1.72 1.20
CA SER A 35 14.20 -3.05 1.32
C SER A 35 15.19 -3.20 2.48
N GLU A 36 15.79 -2.10 2.93
CA GLU A 36 16.74 -2.07 4.04
C GLU A 36 16.04 -1.83 5.39
N ASN A 37 14.82 -1.27 5.37
CA ASN A 37 13.99 -1.06 6.54
C ASN A 37 12.96 -2.18 6.69
N THR A 38 13.40 -3.29 7.29
CA THR A 38 12.57 -4.48 7.49
C THR A 38 11.33 -4.20 8.34
N ALA A 39 11.41 -3.30 9.34
CA ALA A 39 10.26 -2.94 10.17
C ALA A 39 9.13 -2.32 9.34
N LEU A 40 9.46 -1.42 8.41
CA LEU A 40 8.50 -0.81 7.50
C LEU A 40 7.89 -1.85 6.54
N LEU A 41 8.72 -2.72 5.97
CA LEU A 41 8.24 -3.77 5.08
C LEU A 41 7.28 -4.73 5.79
N TRP A 42 7.63 -5.16 7.01
CA TRP A 42 6.77 -6.03 7.81
C TRP A 42 5.49 -5.32 8.23
N SER A 43 5.50 -4.02 8.51
CA SER A 43 4.27 -3.29 8.82
C SER A 43 3.35 -3.18 7.60
N LEU A 44 3.90 -2.85 6.42
CA LEU A 44 3.14 -2.82 5.17
C LEU A 44 2.52 -4.19 4.86
N PHE A 45 3.30 -5.26 4.99
CA PHE A 45 2.82 -6.61 4.77
C PHE A 45 1.75 -7.01 5.81
N ALA A 46 1.97 -6.74 7.09
CA ALA A 46 1.04 -7.07 8.16
C ALA A 46 -0.30 -6.34 8.00
N THR A 47 -0.29 -5.07 7.60
CA THR A 47 -1.53 -4.33 7.40
C THR A 47 -2.28 -4.80 6.15
N VAL A 48 -1.59 -5.11 5.05
CA VAL A 48 -2.23 -5.73 3.87
C VAL A 48 -2.86 -7.07 4.26
N ALA A 49 -2.11 -7.94 4.93
CA ALA A 49 -2.61 -9.22 5.42
C ALA A 49 -3.81 -9.05 6.36
N GLY A 50 -3.77 -8.07 7.26
CA GLY A 50 -4.87 -7.74 8.17
C GLY A 50 -6.14 -7.34 7.43
N VAL A 51 -6.04 -6.49 6.41
CA VAL A 51 -7.19 -6.11 5.55
C VAL A 51 -7.77 -7.32 4.84
N PHE A 52 -6.94 -8.24 4.35
CA PHE A 52 -7.40 -9.51 3.75
C PHE A 52 -8.13 -10.39 4.77
N VAL A 53 -7.54 -10.59 5.96
CA VAL A 53 -8.14 -11.40 7.04
C VAL A 53 -9.49 -10.83 7.45
N CYS A 54 -9.59 -9.50 7.64
CA CYS A 54 -10.84 -8.84 8.00
C CYS A 54 -11.87 -8.89 6.87
N SER A 55 -11.46 -8.71 5.62
CA SER A 55 -12.35 -8.71 4.46
C SER A 55 -12.91 -10.08 4.09
N PHE A 56 -12.16 -11.16 4.35
CA PHE A 56 -12.60 -12.55 4.12
C PHE A 56 -13.19 -13.21 5.37
N GLU A 57 -13.27 -12.49 6.48
CA GLU A 57 -13.80 -12.99 7.75
C GLU A 57 -13.09 -14.28 8.22
N ILE A 58 -11.79 -14.39 7.94
CA ILE A 58 -10.99 -15.59 8.28
C ILE A 58 -10.94 -15.77 9.81
N ILE A 59 -10.93 -14.67 10.56
CA ILE A 59 -10.94 -14.64 12.02
C ILE A 59 -12.18 -13.85 12.48
N PRO A 60 -13.31 -14.54 12.78
CA PRO A 60 -14.55 -13.87 13.15
C PRO A 60 -14.44 -13.12 14.48
N GLU A 61 -13.63 -13.60 15.44
CA GLU A 61 -13.44 -12.88 16.72
C GLU A 61 -12.76 -11.51 16.52
N LEU A 62 -11.86 -11.41 15.53
CA LEU A 62 -11.22 -10.14 15.19
C LEU A 62 -12.22 -9.16 14.57
N ASN A 63 -13.12 -9.66 13.72
CA ASN A 63 -14.15 -8.84 13.10
C ASN A 63 -15.16 -8.34 14.13
N GLU A 64 -15.55 -9.18 15.09
CA GLU A 64 -16.42 -8.77 16.20
C GLU A 64 -15.74 -7.72 17.10
N PHE A 65 -14.45 -7.91 17.43
CA PHE A 65 -13.66 -6.96 18.20
C PHE A 65 -13.55 -5.58 17.51
N LEU A 66 -13.38 -5.58 16.18
CA LEU A 66 -13.34 -4.36 15.37
C LEU A 66 -14.73 -3.79 15.04
N GLY A 67 -15.82 -4.49 15.40
CA GLY A 67 -17.18 -4.07 15.08
C GLY A 67 -17.51 -4.10 13.57
N LEU A 68 -16.87 -5.01 12.83
CA LEU A 68 -17.08 -5.21 11.41
C LEU A 68 -18.29 -6.13 11.17
N VAL A 69 -19.12 -5.76 10.21
CA VAL A 69 -20.32 -6.51 9.82
C VAL A 69 -19.99 -7.36 8.62
N ALA A 70 -20.40 -8.63 8.68
CA ALA A 70 -20.26 -9.56 7.57
C ALA A 70 -20.93 -9.06 6.28
N PHE A 71 -20.31 -9.32 5.14
CA PHE A 71 -20.88 -8.91 3.85
C PHE A 71 -22.08 -9.79 3.50
N PRO A 72 -23.28 -9.23 3.23
CA PRO A 72 -24.48 -10.04 3.00
C PRO A 72 -24.46 -10.76 1.64
N ASN A 73 -23.77 -10.20 0.64
CA ASN A 73 -23.70 -10.73 -0.73
C ASN A 73 -22.24 -10.78 -1.20
N ASP A 74 -21.87 -11.86 -1.90
CA ASP A 74 -20.53 -12.01 -2.51
C ASP A 74 -20.22 -10.93 -3.55
N GLU A 75 -21.24 -10.40 -4.22
CA GLU A 75 -21.10 -9.28 -5.17
C GLU A 75 -20.58 -8.01 -4.48
N ILE A 76 -21.15 -7.67 -3.32
CA ILE A 76 -20.72 -6.49 -2.55
C ILE A 76 -19.30 -6.69 -2.04
N ARG A 77 -18.97 -7.88 -1.53
CA ARG A 77 -17.60 -8.22 -1.10
C ARG A 77 -16.61 -8.04 -2.25
N THR A 78 -16.95 -8.52 -3.44
CA THR A 78 -16.10 -8.41 -4.65
C THR A 78 -15.96 -6.95 -5.08
N ASN A 79 -17.03 -6.16 -5.06
CA ASN A 79 -16.98 -4.74 -5.38
C ASN A 79 -16.10 -3.96 -4.39
N VAL A 80 -16.18 -4.26 -3.09
CA VAL A 80 -15.30 -3.67 -2.07
C VAL A 80 -13.85 -4.08 -2.30
N PHE A 81 -13.61 -5.34 -2.63
CA PHE A 81 -12.25 -5.81 -2.94
C PHE A 81 -11.65 -5.10 -4.16
N ILE A 82 -12.43 -4.95 -5.24
CA ILE A 82 -12.04 -4.17 -6.42
C ILE A 82 -11.79 -2.71 -6.03
N LEU A 83 -12.66 -2.11 -5.22
CA LEU A 83 -12.50 -0.74 -4.72
C LEU A 83 -11.18 -0.57 -3.94
N LEU A 84 -10.82 -1.53 -3.08
CA LEU A 84 -9.55 -1.52 -2.34
C LEU A 84 -8.34 -1.58 -3.27
N ILE A 85 -8.38 -2.46 -4.28
CA ILE A 85 -7.33 -2.55 -5.31
C ILE A 85 -7.22 -1.23 -6.07
N VAL A 86 -8.34 -0.73 -6.60
CA VAL A 86 -8.38 0.52 -7.38
C VAL A 86 -7.92 1.71 -6.54
N SER A 87 -8.32 1.79 -5.27
CA SER A 87 -7.88 2.86 -4.37
C SER A 87 -6.37 2.79 -4.10
N THR A 88 -5.84 1.58 -3.86
CA THR A 88 -4.41 1.36 -3.59
C THR A 88 -3.57 1.69 -4.83
N PHE A 89 -3.84 1.04 -5.95
CA PHE A 89 -3.11 1.25 -7.20
C PHE A 89 -3.37 2.62 -7.82
N GLY A 90 -4.57 3.18 -7.68
CA GLY A 90 -4.90 4.52 -8.15
C GLY A 90 -4.09 5.60 -7.44
N THR A 91 -3.96 5.51 -6.11
CA THR A 91 -3.11 6.44 -5.33
C THR A 91 -1.64 6.33 -5.75
N LEU A 92 -1.16 5.10 -5.92
CA LEU A 92 0.22 4.83 -6.35
C LEU A 92 0.48 5.35 -7.77
N LEU A 93 -0.42 5.08 -8.70
CA LEU A 93 -0.33 5.55 -10.08
C LEU A 93 -0.36 7.09 -10.12
N TRP A 94 -1.26 7.71 -9.35
CA TRP A 94 -1.38 9.16 -9.29
C TRP A 94 -0.12 9.82 -8.75
N ASP A 95 0.48 9.29 -7.67
CA ASP A 95 1.77 9.75 -7.16
C ASP A 95 2.86 9.64 -8.23
N ARG A 96 2.96 8.48 -8.90
CA ARG A 96 3.98 8.24 -9.94
C ARG A 96 3.81 9.16 -11.14
N LEU A 97 2.57 9.41 -11.57
CA LEU A 97 2.27 10.37 -12.63
C LEU A 97 2.65 11.81 -12.23
N CYS A 98 2.31 12.23 -11.02
CA CYS A 98 2.71 13.54 -10.50
C CYS A 98 4.23 13.71 -10.47
N VAL A 99 4.96 12.70 -9.96
CA VAL A 99 6.43 12.72 -9.92
C VAL A 99 7.02 12.70 -11.32
N LEU A 100 6.44 11.94 -12.25
CA LEU A 100 6.90 11.88 -13.64
C LEU A 100 6.72 13.22 -14.37
N ILE A 101 5.59 13.90 -14.16
CA ILE A 101 5.27 15.17 -14.82
C ILE A 101 6.06 16.34 -14.21
N PHE A 102 6.03 16.48 -12.88
CA PHE A 102 6.59 17.66 -12.20
C PHE A 102 8.04 17.50 -11.76
N ALA A 103 8.50 16.25 -11.53
CA ALA A 103 9.81 15.96 -10.94
C ALA A 103 10.54 14.85 -11.72
N ARG A 104 10.54 14.95 -13.06
CA ARG A 104 11.13 13.96 -13.97
C ARG A 104 12.57 13.57 -13.58
N ASN A 105 13.38 14.51 -13.11
CA ASN A 105 14.75 14.23 -12.68
C ASN A 105 14.80 13.27 -11.47
N VAL A 106 13.84 13.37 -10.55
CA VAL A 106 13.71 12.47 -9.39
C VAL A 106 13.23 11.08 -9.83
N PHE A 107 12.30 11.03 -10.78
CA PHE A 107 11.83 9.77 -11.35
C PHE A 107 12.97 8.97 -12.01
N MET A 108 13.79 9.64 -12.84
CA MET A 108 14.90 8.99 -13.54
C MET A 108 16.01 8.53 -12.58
N ALA A 109 16.30 9.30 -11.53
CA ALA A 109 17.25 8.89 -10.48
C ALA A 109 16.76 7.66 -9.70
N GLY A 110 15.45 7.59 -9.40
CA GLY A 110 14.86 6.38 -8.82
C GLY A 110 14.99 5.15 -9.72
N TRP A 111 14.83 5.34 -11.04
CA TRP A 111 14.98 4.25 -12.01
C TRP A 111 16.41 3.70 -12.09
N SER A 112 17.43 4.56 -12.06
CA SER A 112 18.83 4.11 -12.05
C SER A 112 19.18 3.31 -10.80
N GLU A 113 18.71 3.73 -9.63
CA GLU A 113 18.89 3.02 -8.36
C GLU A 113 18.15 1.67 -8.33
N ALA A 114 17.00 1.59 -9.00
CA ALA A 114 16.25 0.34 -9.11
C ALA A 114 17.06 -0.75 -9.83
N GLN A 115 17.83 -0.35 -10.84
CA GLN A 115 18.58 -1.26 -11.70
C GLN A 115 19.88 -1.77 -11.05
N LEU A 116 20.39 -1.07 -10.04
CA LEU A 116 21.65 -1.39 -9.36
C LEU A 116 21.51 -2.36 -8.18
N ASP A 117 20.30 -2.60 -7.67
CA ASP A 117 20.08 -3.43 -6.49
C ASP A 117 19.59 -4.84 -6.86
N PRO A 118 20.42 -5.89 -6.76
CA PRO A 118 20.01 -7.26 -7.10
C PRO A 118 18.90 -7.84 -6.19
N ARG A 119 18.61 -7.24 -5.03
CA ARG A 119 17.45 -7.64 -4.20
C ARG A 119 16.11 -7.09 -4.73
N ALA A 120 16.15 -6.28 -5.79
CA ALA A 120 14.99 -5.69 -6.47
C ALA A 120 14.00 -6.71 -7.03
N ILE A 121 14.50 -7.86 -7.51
CA ILE A 121 13.73 -8.83 -8.29
C ILE A 121 12.79 -9.65 -7.40
N ILE A 122 13.14 -9.84 -6.12
CA ILE A 122 12.46 -10.80 -5.23
C ILE A 122 11.14 -10.24 -4.66
N PHE A 123 11.03 -8.92 -4.46
CA PHE A 123 9.92 -8.35 -3.69
C PHE A 123 8.93 -7.48 -4.49
N GLY A 124 9.12 -7.30 -5.81
CA GLY A 124 8.26 -6.47 -6.68
C GLY A 124 8.10 -4.99 -6.26
N SER A 125 8.70 -4.61 -5.13
CA SER A 125 8.43 -3.41 -4.33
C SER A 125 9.06 -2.14 -4.89
N LYS A 126 10.05 -2.30 -5.78
CA LYS A 126 10.76 -1.15 -6.36
C LYS A 126 9.96 -0.39 -7.43
N TYR A 127 8.93 -0.95 -8.04
CA TYR A 127 8.08 -0.17 -8.96
C TYR A 127 7.05 0.71 -8.23
N LEU A 128 6.76 0.38 -6.97
CA LEU A 128 5.69 0.98 -6.20
C LEU A 128 6.16 2.16 -5.34
N ILE A 129 7.43 2.15 -4.90
CA ILE A 129 8.00 3.12 -3.97
C ILE A 129 9.43 3.49 -4.39
N MET A 130 9.57 4.30 -5.45
CA MET A 130 10.85 4.84 -5.91
C MET A 130 10.77 6.36 -5.99
N GLY A 131 10.98 6.99 -4.84
CA GLY A 131 11.47 8.36 -4.76
C GLY A 131 12.74 8.33 -3.92
N GLY A 132 13.86 7.95 -4.55
CA GLY A 132 15.18 8.00 -3.95
C GLY A 132 16.06 8.87 -4.83
N LEU A 133 16.43 10.05 -4.30
CA LEU A 133 17.40 10.95 -4.92
C LEU A 133 18.79 10.41 -4.60
N SER A 134 19.51 9.93 -5.61
CA SER A 134 20.94 9.63 -5.52
C SER A 134 21.72 10.52 -6.47
N HIS A 135 21.76 11.82 -6.19
CA HIS A 135 22.82 12.68 -6.69
C HIS A 135 22.91 13.92 -5.79
N CYS A 136 23.70 13.79 -4.72
CA CYS A 136 24.99 14.48 -4.67
C CYS A 136 26.06 13.39 -4.82
#